data_AF-A0A6A6FQA1-F1
#
_entry.id   AF-A0A6A6FQA1-F1
#
_cell.length_a   1.000
_cell.length_b   1.000
_cell.length_c   1.000
_cell.angle_alpha   90.00
_cell.angle_beta   90.00
_cell.angle_gamma   90.00
#
_symmetry.space_group_name_H-M   'P 1'
#
loop_
_entity.id
_entity.type
_entity.pdbx_description
1 polymer ?
#
loop_
_entity_poly.entity_id
_entity_poly.type
_entity_poly.pdbx_seq_one_letter_code
_entity_poly.pdbx_strand_id
1 'polypeptide(L)'
;MASAKEEKRKAEEGINGHDAKRIKPSVSPPPASHGDNDNDEDETDAPFTINHAAYPEKPAVVEERNGDISFYVVNNDGKPSSHIILTGLKCIFQKQLPKMPKDYIARLVYDRTHLSIAIVKRPPAGSFAENSNMPGEVVGGITYRPFKGRQFAEIVFCAISSDQQVKGYGAHLMSHLKDYVKATSDVMHFLTYADNYAIGYFKKQGFTKEITLDKPKWMGYIKDYEGGTIMQCSMLPKIRYLESGRMLLKQKAAVHAKIRAVSKSYEVHQPPKAWRNTKAGQPLPEIDPLSIEAIKATGWSPDMDALARQPRRNPSHSLLLGLLSALQTSSSAWPFLQPVNGEEVHDYYEVIKEPMDLSSMEQKLDKDQYDTVEDFVKDVLLIVRNCKRYNAETTPYAKAANKLEKEMWKKIREVPEWSYLEPESFESTNRKPEDQ
;
A
#
# COMPACT_ATOMS: atom_id res chain seq x y z
N MET A 1 -49.24 35.22 20.52
CA MET A 1 -48.48 35.97 19.52
C MET A 1 -47.35 36.69 20.23
N ALA A 2 -46.15 36.12 20.23
CA ALA A 2 -44.96 36.75 20.77
C ALA A 2 -43.83 36.50 19.76
N SER A 3 -43.35 37.60 19.18
CA SER A 3 -42.32 37.68 18.16
C SER A 3 -40.95 37.55 18.79
N ALA A 4 -40.15 36.58 18.35
CA ALA A 4 -38.74 36.47 18.69
C ALA A 4 -37.92 36.82 17.44
N LYS A 5 -37.22 37.96 17.53
CA LYS A 5 -36.25 38.46 16.54
C LYS A 5 -35.00 37.58 16.56
N GLU A 6 -34.60 37.14 15.38
CA GLU A 6 -33.35 36.41 15.13
C GLU A 6 -32.27 37.43 14.74
N GLU A 7 -31.32 37.69 15.65
CA GLU A 7 -30.17 38.55 15.39
C GLU A 7 -29.06 37.76 14.67
N LYS A 8 -28.85 38.11 13.39
CA LYS A 8 -27.67 37.76 12.60
C LYS A 8 -26.42 38.42 13.19
N ARG A 9 -25.43 37.63 13.58
CA ARG A 9 -24.03 38.09 13.72
C ARG A 9 -23.21 37.66 12.51
N LYS A 10 -22.75 38.66 11.74
CA LYS A 10 -21.64 38.56 10.78
C LYS A 10 -20.33 38.41 11.56
N ALA A 11 -19.45 37.53 11.10
CA ALA A 11 -18.03 37.56 11.45
C ALA A 11 -17.23 37.51 10.14
N GLU A 12 -16.25 38.40 10.06
CA GLU A 12 -15.49 38.80 8.88
C GLU A 12 -14.45 37.75 8.45
N GLU A 13 -14.21 37.73 7.14
CA GLU A 13 -13.19 36.92 6.47
C GLU A 13 -11.77 37.44 6.78
N GLY A 14 -10.90 36.53 7.20
CA GLY A 14 -9.45 36.73 7.27
C GLY A 14 -8.75 35.56 6.59
N ILE A 15 -8.38 35.76 5.33
CA ILE A 15 -7.58 34.84 4.51
C ILE A 15 -6.13 34.91 4.99
N ASN A 16 -5.57 33.80 5.48
CA ASN A 16 -4.14 33.47 5.40
C ASN A 16 -3.88 32.05 5.92
N GLY A 17 -3.92 31.07 5.00
CA GLY A 17 -3.49 29.70 5.25
C GLY A 17 -2.35 29.35 4.31
N HIS A 18 -1.13 29.74 4.66
CA HIS A 18 0.06 29.16 4.04
C HIS A 18 0.29 27.76 4.60
N ASP A 19 0.19 26.75 3.73
CA ASP A 19 0.54 25.36 4.00
C ASP A 19 2.03 25.22 4.36
N ALA A 20 2.33 25.34 5.65
CA ALA A 20 3.62 24.94 6.20
C ALA A 20 3.64 23.40 6.29
N LYS A 21 4.22 22.76 5.26
CA LYS A 21 4.60 21.34 5.29
C LYS A 21 5.34 21.03 6.59
N ARG A 22 4.67 20.31 7.49
CA ARG A 22 5.20 19.82 8.76
C ARG A 22 6.32 18.81 8.48
N ILE A 23 7.56 19.29 8.41
CA ILE A 23 8.76 18.46 8.47
C ILE A 23 8.70 17.72 9.81
N LYS A 24 8.56 16.39 9.77
CA LYS A 24 8.67 15.58 10.99
C LYS A 24 10.09 15.74 11.53
N PRO A 25 10.28 16.14 12.81
CA PRO A 25 11.60 16.25 13.38
C PRO A 25 12.28 14.88 13.45
N SER A 26 13.60 14.88 13.30
CA SER A 26 14.48 13.74 13.53
C SER A 26 14.20 13.11 14.90
N VAL A 27 13.95 11.79 14.92
CA VAL A 27 13.69 11.02 16.15
C VAL A 27 15.01 10.59 16.81
N SER A 28 15.90 11.56 17.00
CA SER A 28 17.09 11.35 17.84
C SER A 28 16.76 11.83 19.26
N PRO A 29 17.00 11.03 20.30
CA PRO A 29 16.90 11.55 21.67
C PRO A 29 17.87 12.73 21.83
N PRO A 30 17.54 13.75 22.63
CA PRO A 30 18.48 14.83 22.92
C PRO A 30 19.71 14.27 23.65
N PRO A 31 20.90 14.85 23.44
CA PRO A 31 22.07 14.49 24.24
C PRO A 31 21.79 14.79 25.71
N ALA A 32 22.27 13.91 26.60
CA ALA A 32 22.22 14.14 28.03
C ALA A 32 22.91 15.48 28.33
N SER A 33 22.27 16.31 29.15
CA SER A 33 22.87 17.54 29.66
C SER A 33 24.07 17.16 30.51
N HIS A 34 25.29 17.44 30.03
CA HIS A 34 26.47 17.48 30.88
C HIS A 34 26.27 18.61 31.89
N GLY A 35 25.88 18.25 33.11
CA GLY A 35 26.14 19.08 34.28
C GLY A 35 27.59 18.85 34.66
N ASP A 36 28.36 19.93 34.73
CA ASP A 36 29.72 19.93 35.27
C ASP A 36 29.72 19.27 36.65
N ASN A 37 30.32 18.09 36.74
CA ASN A 37 30.87 17.54 37.97
C ASN A 37 31.99 16.60 37.55
N ASP A 38 33.21 17.10 37.66
CA ASP A 38 34.44 16.33 37.59
C ASP A 38 34.38 15.18 38.60
N ASN A 39 34.29 13.95 38.09
CA ASN A 39 34.75 12.74 38.74
C ASN A 39 34.94 11.67 37.65
N ASP A 40 36.19 11.53 37.21
CA ASP A 40 36.67 10.48 36.31
C ASP A 40 36.60 9.11 37.01
N GLU A 41 35.52 8.36 36.84
CA GLU A 41 35.49 6.90 37.03
C GLU A 41 34.56 6.24 35.99
N ASP A 42 35.15 5.41 35.11
CA ASP A 42 34.55 4.35 34.28
C ASP A 42 33.07 4.50 33.85
N GLU A 43 32.79 5.25 32.77
CA GLU A 43 31.56 5.07 31.98
C GLU A 43 31.77 4.00 30.89
N THR A 44 32.05 2.76 31.32
CA THR A 44 31.91 1.59 30.44
C THR A 44 30.43 1.19 30.35
N ASP A 45 29.91 1.13 29.12
CA ASP A 45 28.79 0.28 28.71
C ASP A 45 27.41 0.56 29.38
N ALA A 46 26.81 1.73 29.15
CA ALA A 46 25.37 1.88 29.35
C ALA A 46 24.61 1.09 28.26
N PRO A 47 23.86 0.02 28.58
CA PRO A 47 23.18 -0.78 27.58
C PRO A 47 22.13 0.07 26.85
N PHE A 48 22.15 0.02 25.52
CA PHE A 48 21.18 0.71 24.68
C PHE A 48 19.75 0.31 25.07
N THR A 49 19.06 1.17 25.81
CA THR A 49 17.67 0.96 26.20
C THR A 49 16.79 1.20 24.98
N ILE A 50 16.18 0.12 24.48
CA ILE A 50 15.18 0.21 23.41
C ILE A 50 13.99 0.98 23.96
N ASN A 51 13.78 2.21 23.49
CA ASN A 51 12.61 2.99 23.85
C ASN A 51 11.35 2.31 23.27
N HIS A 52 10.65 1.54 24.10
CA HIS A 52 9.41 0.86 23.75
C HIS A 52 8.25 1.83 23.42
N ALA A 53 8.33 3.09 23.85
CA ALA A 53 7.34 4.12 23.51
C ALA A 53 7.45 4.61 22.04
N ALA A 54 8.50 4.20 21.31
CA ALA A 54 8.72 4.61 19.91
C ALA A 54 7.82 3.87 18.90
N TYR A 55 7.01 2.89 19.32
CA TYR A 55 6.05 2.21 18.44
C TYR A 55 4.64 2.29 19.03
N PRO A 56 3.78 3.21 18.57
CA PRO A 56 2.38 3.19 18.94
C PRO A 56 1.78 1.87 18.42
N GLU A 57 1.36 1.02 19.36
CA GLU A 57 0.68 -0.22 19.04
C GLU A 57 -0.60 0.09 18.27
N LYS A 58 -0.90 -0.73 17.25
CA LYS A 58 -2.13 -0.56 16.48
C LYS A 58 -3.33 -0.85 17.39
N PRO A 59 -4.47 -0.17 17.20
CA PRO A 59 -5.69 -0.39 18.00
C PRO A 59 -6.08 -1.87 18.11
N ALA A 60 -6.02 -2.62 17.01
CA ALA A 60 -6.31 -4.06 17.00
C ALA A 60 -5.46 -4.89 17.98
N VAL A 61 -4.18 -4.55 18.16
CA VAL A 61 -3.26 -5.27 19.07
C VAL A 61 -3.61 -4.94 20.52
N VAL A 62 -3.92 -3.68 20.80
CA VAL A 62 -4.32 -3.22 22.13
C VAL A 62 -5.65 -3.85 22.54
N GLU A 63 -6.64 -3.83 21.64
CA GLU A 63 -7.95 -4.45 21.87
C GLU A 63 -7.84 -5.96 22.09
N GLU A 64 -6.97 -6.67 21.36
CA GLU A 64 -6.74 -8.11 21.62
C GLU A 64 -6.11 -8.33 22.99
N ARG A 65 -5.12 -7.53 23.37
CA ARG A 65 -4.46 -7.63 24.68
C ARG A 65 -5.44 -7.38 25.84
N ASN A 66 -6.38 -6.46 25.67
CA ASN A 66 -7.46 -6.20 26.62
C ASN A 66 -8.56 -7.28 26.57
N GLY A 67 -8.50 -8.17 25.57
CA GLY A 67 -9.47 -9.21 25.26
C GLY A 67 -10.80 -8.68 24.72
N ASP A 68 -10.84 -7.43 24.26
CA ASP A 68 -12.01 -6.83 23.62
C ASP A 68 -12.32 -7.51 22.27
N ILE A 69 -11.31 -8.09 21.64
CA ILE A 69 -11.42 -8.95 20.48
C ILE A 69 -10.71 -10.28 20.72
N SER A 70 -11.12 -11.31 19.99
CA SER A 70 -10.49 -12.62 19.99
C SER A 70 -10.54 -13.25 18.60
N PHE A 71 -9.57 -14.13 18.31
CA PHE A 71 -9.44 -14.80 17.03
C PHE A 71 -9.86 -16.25 17.15
N TYR A 72 -10.79 -16.69 16.29
CA TYR A 72 -11.31 -18.05 16.28
C TYR A 72 -11.07 -18.68 14.92
N VAL A 73 -10.47 -19.86 14.89
CA VAL A 73 -10.44 -20.70 13.68
C VAL A 73 -11.58 -21.70 13.76
N VAL A 74 -12.50 -21.61 12.82
CA VAL A 74 -13.73 -22.41 12.76
C VAL A 74 -13.91 -23.05 11.38
N ASN A 75 -14.58 -24.18 11.34
CA ASN A 75 -15.13 -24.79 10.14
C ASN A 75 -16.53 -25.33 10.43
N ASN A 76 -17.18 -25.90 9.43
CA ASN A 76 -18.48 -26.54 9.61
C ASN A 76 -18.34 -27.90 10.32
N ASP A 77 -18.09 -27.87 11.62
CA ASP A 77 -17.95 -29.03 12.51
C ASP A 77 -19.28 -29.47 13.16
N GLY A 78 -20.39 -28.84 12.79
CA GLY A 78 -21.72 -29.09 13.37
C GLY A 78 -21.96 -28.47 14.74
N LYS A 79 -20.98 -27.76 15.34
CA LYS A 79 -21.19 -27.08 16.63
C LYS A 79 -21.97 -25.77 16.45
N PRO A 80 -22.90 -25.44 17.36
CA PRO A 80 -23.65 -24.18 17.29
C PRO A 80 -22.74 -22.94 17.28
N SER A 81 -21.69 -22.91 18.10
CA SER A 81 -20.75 -21.78 18.18
C SER A 81 -20.03 -21.52 16.86
N SER A 82 -19.48 -22.57 16.23
CA SER A 82 -18.86 -22.48 14.90
C SER A 82 -19.87 -22.00 13.86
N HIS A 83 -21.09 -22.52 13.89
CA HIS A 83 -22.14 -22.15 12.93
C HIS A 83 -22.54 -20.67 13.04
N ILE A 84 -22.61 -20.12 14.25
CA ILE A 84 -22.91 -18.69 14.47
C ILE A 84 -21.80 -17.82 13.89
N ILE A 85 -20.54 -18.16 14.16
CA ILE A 85 -19.38 -17.41 13.62
C ILE A 85 -19.36 -17.48 12.10
N LEU A 86 -19.52 -18.66 11.51
CA LEU A 86 -19.59 -18.84 10.05
C LEU A 86 -20.75 -18.06 9.43
N THR A 87 -21.90 -18.00 10.10
CA THR A 87 -23.05 -17.22 9.65
C THR A 87 -22.75 -15.72 9.68
N GLY A 88 -22.09 -15.23 10.73
CA GLY A 88 -21.61 -13.85 10.82
C GLY A 88 -20.64 -13.51 9.69
N LEU A 89 -19.65 -14.37 9.44
CA LEU A 89 -18.70 -14.21 8.33
C LEU A 89 -19.39 -14.20 6.97
N LYS A 90 -20.30 -15.14 6.71
CA LYS A 90 -21.11 -15.17 5.49
C LYS A 90 -21.81 -13.83 5.26
N CYS A 91 -22.46 -13.28 6.29
CA CYS A 91 -23.14 -11.99 6.20
C CYS A 91 -22.19 -10.84 5.89
N ILE A 92 -20.98 -10.83 6.47
CA ILE A 92 -19.95 -9.83 6.17
C ILE A 92 -19.49 -9.97 4.72
N PHE A 93 -19.09 -11.17 4.29
CA PHE A 93 -18.64 -11.41 2.92
C PHE A 93 -19.69 -11.03 1.89
N GLN A 94 -20.96 -11.37 2.11
CA GLN A 94 -22.06 -11.00 1.22
C GLN A 94 -22.27 -9.47 1.10
N LYS A 95 -21.94 -8.71 2.15
CA LYS A 95 -22.01 -7.24 2.13
C LYS A 95 -20.76 -6.60 1.52
N GLN A 96 -19.58 -7.11 1.86
CA GLN A 96 -18.29 -6.52 1.46
C GLN A 96 -17.82 -6.97 0.07
N LEU A 97 -18.33 -8.08 -0.45
CA LEU A 97 -17.97 -8.64 -1.75
C LEU A 97 -19.21 -8.69 -2.67
N PRO A 98 -19.76 -7.53 -3.10
CA PRO A 98 -21.02 -7.48 -3.85
C PRO A 98 -20.94 -8.13 -5.25
N LYS A 99 -19.73 -8.29 -5.80
CA LYS A 99 -19.49 -8.98 -7.08
C LYS A 99 -19.57 -10.51 -6.95
N MET A 100 -19.53 -11.06 -5.74
CA MET A 100 -19.58 -12.50 -5.50
C MET A 100 -21.04 -12.94 -5.24
N PRO A 101 -21.55 -13.97 -5.93
CA PRO A 101 -22.90 -14.46 -5.69
C PRO A 101 -23.13 -14.90 -4.24
N LYS A 102 -24.27 -14.52 -3.65
CA LYS A 102 -24.56 -14.78 -2.23
C LYS A 102 -24.57 -16.27 -1.89
N ASP A 103 -25.12 -17.10 -2.79
CA ASP A 103 -25.17 -18.55 -2.62
C ASP A 103 -23.80 -19.19 -2.77
N TYR A 104 -22.96 -18.62 -3.64
CA TYR A 104 -21.56 -19.05 -3.79
C TYR A 104 -20.77 -18.84 -2.49
N ILE A 105 -20.90 -17.65 -1.88
CA ILE A 105 -20.30 -17.34 -0.58
C ILE A 105 -20.79 -18.33 0.48
N ALA A 106 -22.11 -18.49 0.61
CA ALA A 106 -22.68 -19.38 1.62
C ALA A 106 -22.17 -20.82 1.46
N ARG A 107 -22.16 -21.34 0.23
CA ARG A 107 -21.70 -22.70 -0.08
C ARG A 107 -20.26 -22.92 0.36
N LEU A 108 -19.34 -21.99 0.08
CA LEU A 108 -17.93 -22.15 0.44
C LEU A 108 -17.64 -21.87 1.92
N VAL A 109 -18.32 -20.92 2.54
CA VAL A 109 -18.16 -20.65 3.99
C VAL A 109 -18.60 -21.84 4.84
N TYR A 110 -19.67 -22.53 4.43
CA TYR A 110 -20.16 -23.73 5.13
C TYR A 110 -19.55 -25.05 4.61
N ASP A 111 -18.66 -25.00 3.63
CA ASP A 111 -17.99 -26.19 3.12
C ASP A 111 -17.02 -26.75 4.16
N ARG A 112 -17.08 -28.07 4.40
CA ARG A 112 -16.28 -28.72 5.45
C ARG A 112 -14.77 -28.77 5.15
N THR A 113 -14.38 -28.59 3.89
CA THR A 113 -12.98 -28.54 3.46
C THR A 113 -12.38 -27.13 3.58
N HIS A 114 -13.21 -26.13 3.88
CA HIS A 114 -12.79 -24.76 4.13
C HIS A 114 -12.68 -24.48 5.62
N LEU A 115 -11.71 -23.67 5.98
CA LEU A 115 -11.50 -23.12 7.32
C LEU A 115 -11.71 -21.62 7.26
N SER A 116 -12.18 -21.03 8.35
CA SER A 116 -12.28 -19.59 8.48
C SER A 116 -11.64 -19.13 9.78
N ILE A 117 -10.77 -18.13 9.70
CA ILE A 117 -10.31 -17.38 10.86
C ILE A 117 -11.16 -16.11 11.00
N ALA A 118 -11.77 -15.92 12.15
CA ALA A 118 -12.70 -14.83 12.44
C ALA A 118 -12.20 -13.95 13.59
N ILE A 119 -12.43 -12.65 13.47
CA ILE A 119 -12.31 -11.70 14.57
C ILE A 119 -13.69 -11.58 15.21
N VAL A 120 -13.75 -11.84 16.51
CA VAL A 120 -14.99 -11.77 17.28
C VAL A 120 -14.77 -10.80 18.43
N LYS A 121 -15.65 -9.81 18.57
CA LYS A 121 -15.66 -8.89 19.71
C LYS A 121 -16.23 -9.58 20.94
N ARG A 122 -15.71 -9.22 22.10
CA ARG A 122 -16.31 -9.60 23.38
C ARG A 122 -17.74 -9.05 23.45
N PRO A 123 -18.73 -9.85 23.88
CA PRO A 123 -20.07 -9.35 24.17
C PRO A 123 -20.04 -8.17 25.17
N PRO A 124 -20.95 -7.19 25.07
CA PRO A 124 -21.05 -6.12 26.06
C PRO A 124 -21.31 -6.68 27.46
N ALA A 125 -20.67 -6.09 28.47
CA ALA A 125 -20.85 -6.49 29.86
C ALA A 125 -22.32 -6.34 30.30
N GLY A 126 -22.87 -7.37 30.94
CA GLY A 126 -24.26 -7.45 31.38
C GLY A 126 -25.25 -7.80 30.27
N SER A 127 -24.79 -8.07 29.04
CA SER A 127 -25.66 -8.53 27.96
C SER A 127 -26.02 -10.01 28.10
N PHE A 128 -27.17 -10.42 27.55
CA PHE A 128 -27.55 -11.83 27.48
C PHE A 128 -26.50 -12.69 26.75
N ALA A 129 -25.79 -12.10 25.78
CA ALA A 129 -24.72 -12.76 25.04
C ALA A 129 -23.52 -13.14 25.92
N GLU A 130 -23.16 -12.31 26.92
CA GLU A 130 -22.10 -12.64 27.88
C GLU A 130 -22.46 -13.86 28.74
N ASN A 131 -23.71 -13.91 29.22
CA ASN A 131 -24.19 -14.99 30.09
C ASN A 131 -24.52 -16.31 29.36
N SER A 132 -24.66 -16.28 28.03
CA SER A 132 -25.08 -17.44 27.23
C SER A 132 -23.93 -18.28 26.68
N ASN A 133 -22.67 -17.93 26.99
CA ASN A 133 -21.47 -18.59 26.47
C ASN A 133 -21.44 -18.66 24.92
N MET A 134 -22.13 -17.72 24.28
CA MET A 134 -22.23 -17.61 22.83
C MET A 134 -21.12 -16.70 22.30
N PRO A 135 -20.62 -16.94 21.08
CA PRO A 135 -19.65 -16.04 20.48
C PRO A 135 -20.26 -14.65 20.30
N GLY A 136 -19.45 -13.61 20.53
CA GLY A 136 -19.89 -12.24 20.33
C GLY A 136 -19.99 -11.84 18.86
N GLU A 137 -19.98 -10.53 18.61
CA GLU A 137 -20.14 -10.00 17.25
C GLU A 137 -18.93 -10.33 16.38
N VAL A 138 -19.19 -10.92 15.20
CA VAL A 138 -18.16 -11.13 14.17
C VAL A 138 -17.85 -9.81 13.49
N VAL A 139 -16.57 -9.41 13.47
CA VAL A 139 -16.10 -8.16 12.86
C VAL A 139 -15.55 -8.36 11.46
N GLY A 140 -15.03 -9.54 11.18
CA GLY A 140 -14.41 -9.86 9.89
C GLY A 140 -13.69 -11.19 9.95
N GLY A 141 -13.18 -11.64 8.81
CA GLY A 141 -12.50 -12.91 8.74
C GLY A 141 -11.87 -13.20 7.39
N ILE A 142 -11.13 -14.31 7.36
CA ILE A 142 -10.58 -14.90 6.15
C ILE A 142 -11.06 -16.34 6.07
N THR A 143 -11.71 -16.71 4.97
CA THR A 143 -12.01 -18.11 4.62
C THR A 143 -10.93 -18.60 3.67
N TYR A 144 -10.31 -19.73 3.99
CA TYR A 144 -9.24 -20.32 3.22
C TYR A 144 -9.39 -21.84 3.12
N ARG A 145 -8.79 -22.42 2.09
CA ARG A 145 -8.79 -23.86 1.83
C ARG A 145 -7.35 -24.37 1.78
N PRO A 146 -6.87 -25.12 2.78
CA PRO A 146 -5.53 -25.70 2.75
C PRO A 146 -5.47 -26.95 1.87
N PHE A 147 -4.41 -27.06 1.06
CA PHE A 147 -4.15 -28.24 0.23
C PHE A 147 -3.00 -29.05 0.82
N LYS A 148 -3.34 -30.03 1.67
CA LYS A 148 -2.38 -30.90 2.36
C LYS A 148 -1.43 -31.57 1.36
N GLY A 149 -0.13 -31.55 1.67
CA GLY A 149 0.91 -32.16 0.82
C GLY A 149 1.31 -31.32 -0.40
N ARG A 150 0.67 -30.15 -0.61
CA ARG A 150 1.02 -29.20 -1.68
C ARG A 150 1.65 -27.91 -1.14
N GLN A 151 1.76 -27.81 0.19
CA GLN A 151 2.37 -26.69 0.91
C GLN A 151 1.74 -25.31 0.60
N PHE A 152 0.51 -25.27 0.12
CA PHE A 152 -0.22 -24.02 -0.13
C PHE A 152 -1.67 -24.06 0.37
N ALA A 153 -2.23 -22.88 0.62
CA ALA A 153 -3.65 -22.69 0.84
C ALA A 153 -4.20 -21.60 -0.07
N GLU A 154 -5.44 -21.79 -0.53
CA GLU A 154 -6.19 -20.78 -1.27
C GLU A 154 -6.91 -19.87 -0.27
N ILE A 155 -6.69 -18.56 -0.34
CA ILE A 155 -7.54 -17.58 0.35
C ILE A 155 -8.73 -17.31 -0.56
N VAL A 156 -9.92 -17.70 -0.10
CA VAL A 156 -11.16 -17.61 -0.88
C VAL A 156 -11.87 -16.29 -0.62
N PHE A 157 -12.00 -15.90 0.65
CA PHE A 157 -12.62 -14.64 1.05
C PHE A 157 -11.77 -13.94 2.10
N CYS A 158 -11.68 -12.63 2.01
CA CYS A 158 -11.03 -11.78 3.01
C CYS A 158 -11.80 -10.47 3.11
N ALA A 159 -12.43 -10.21 4.26
CA ALA A 159 -13.18 -8.98 4.48
C ALA A 159 -13.27 -8.62 5.95
N ILE A 160 -13.31 -7.31 6.21
CA ILE A 160 -13.61 -6.71 7.51
C ILE A 160 -14.87 -5.86 7.34
N SER A 161 -15.72 -5.78 8.36
CA SER A 161 -16.89 -4.90 8.35
C SER A 161 -16.48 -3.43 8.15
N SER A 162 -17.23 -2.69 7.32
CA SER A 162 -16.86 -1.33 6.88
C SER A 162 -16.64 -0.34 8.03
N ASP A 163 -17.44 -0.44 9.08
CA ASP A 163 -17.35 0.39 10.29
C ASP A 163 -16.05 0.15 11.10
N GLN A 164 -15.31 -0.91 10.77
CA GLN A 164 -14.10 -1.34 11.47
C GLN A 164 -12.83 -1.29 10.59
N GLN A 165 -12.91 -0.82 9.34
CA GLN A 165 -11.82 -0.95 8.34
C GLN A 165 -10.57 -0.08 8.56
N VAL A 166 -10.49 0.72 9.63
CA VAL A 166 -9.34 1.63 9.89
C VAL A 166 -8.49 1.25 11.11
N LYS A 167 -8.94 0.29 11.92
CA LYS A 167 -8.27 -0.10 13.17
C LYS A 167 -7.05 -1.02 13.00
N GLY A 168 -6.76 -1.41 11.76
CA GLY A 168 -5.67 -2.33 11.42
C GLY A 168 -6.03 -3.82 11.55
N TYR A 169 -7.31 -4.15 11.76
CA TYR A 169 -7.78 -5.54 11.88
C TYR A 169 -7.38 -6.43 10.70
N GLY A 170 -7.47 -5.95 9.46
CA GLY A 170 -7.13 -6.75 8.28
C GLY A 170 -5.65 -7.18 8.27
N ALA A 171 -4.73 -6.32 8.69
CA ALA A 171 -3.31 -6.68 8.80
C ALA A 171 -3.07 -7.63 9.98
N HIS A 172 -3.75 -7.38 11.10
CA HIS A 172 -3.63 -8.20 12.32
C HIS A 172 -4.15 -9.63 12.08
N LEU A 173 -5.29 -9.75 11.41
CA LEU A 173 -5.90 -11.02 10.99
C LEU A 173 -5.00 -11.82 10.05
N MET A 174 -4.35 -11.17 9.10
CA MET A 174 -3.40 -11.84 8.21
C MET A 174 -2.17 -12.34 8.97
N SER A 175 -1.65 -11.58 9.93
CA SER A 175 -0.56 -12.04 10.81
C SER A 175 -0.96 -13.27 11.63
N HIS A 176 -2.15 -13.24 12.23
CA HIS A 176 -2.74 -14.38 12.94
C HIS A 176 -2.88 -15.60 12.02
N LEU A 177 -3.42 -15.42 10.81
CA LEU A 177 -3.58 -16.49 9.84
C LEU A 177 -2.23 -17.13 9.49
N LYS A 178 -1.21 -16.31 9.17
CA LYS A 178 0.14 -16.78 8.83
C LYS A 178 0.77 -17.58 9.96
N ASP A 179 0.74 -17.06 11.18
CA ASP A 179 1.31 -17.74 12.33
C ASP A 179 0.55 -19.03 12.66
N TYR A 180 -0.78 -19.02 12.55
CA TYR A 180 -1.62 -20.20 12.76
C TYR A 180 -1.34 -21.31 11.75
N VAL A 181 -1.37 -21.03 10.44
CA VAL A 181 -1.19 -22.09 9.43
C VAL A 181 0.23 -22.66 9.48
N LYS A 182 1.24 -21.83 9.76
CA LYS A 182 2.62 -22.29 9.92
C LYS A 182 2.80 -23.20 11.12
N ALA A 183 2.07 -22.94 12.21
CA ALA A 183 2.15 -23.75 13.42
C ALA A 183 1.35 -25.06 13.33
N THR A 184 0.32 -25.12 12.48
CA THR A 184 -0.64 -26.23 12.45
C THR A 184 -0.62 -27.07 11.18
N SER A 185 0.13 -26.67 10.15
CA SER A 185 0.15 -27.34 8.85
C SER A 185 1.50 -27.18 8.11
N ASP A 186 1.64 -27.83 6.96
CA ASP A 186 2.77 -27.71 6.04
C ASP A 186 2.66 -26.52 5.06
N VAL A 187 1.62 -25.69 5.21
CA VAL A 187 1.35 -24.56 4.32
C VAL A 187 2.40 -23.48 4.49
N MET A 188 3.10 -23.15 3.41
CA MET A 188 4.08 -22.07 3.33
C MET A 188 3.72 -20.99 2.30
N HIS A 189 2.74 -21.27 1.44
CA HIS A 189 2.29 -20.37 0.39
C HIS A 189 0.80 -20.08 0.48
N PHE A 190 0.42 -18.83 0.28
CA PHE A 190 -0.98 -18.47 0.01
C PHE A 190 -1.13 -18.08 -1.45
N LEU A 191 -2.19 -18.58 -2.06
CA LEU A 191 -2.67 -18.13 -3.37
C LEU A 191 -4.04 -17.49 -3.21
N THR A 192 -4.30 -16.42 -3.94
CA THR A 192 -5.58 -15.71 -3.89
C THR A 192 -5.85 -15.04 -5.23
N TYR A 193 -7.12 -14.92 -5.60
CA TYR A 193 -7.55 -13.98 -6.64
C TYR A 193 -7.99 -12.69 -5.95
N ALA A 194 -7.20 -11.63 -6.11
CA ALA A 194 -7.49 -10.31 -5.56
C ALA A 194 -8.27 -9.48 -6.58
N ASP A 195 -9.30 -8.78 -6.13
CA ASP A 195 -9.90 -7.72 -6.95
C ASP A 195 -8.95 -6.51 -7.03
N ASN A 196 -9.16 -5.64 -8.02
CA ASN A 196 -8.27 -4.49 -8.25
C ASN A 196 -8.17 -3.56 -7.02
N TYR A 197 -9.22 -3.48 -6.20
CA TYR A 197 -9.23 -2.67 -4.98
C TYR A 197 -8.42 -3.29 -3.83
N ALA A 198 -8.35 -4.63 -3.73
CA ALA A 198 -7.60 -5.31 -2.68
C ALA A 198 -6.11 -5.58 -3.02
N ILE A 199 -5.67 -5.40 -4.27
CA ILE A 199 -4.25 -5.61 -4.65
C ILE A 199 -3.30 -4.85 -3.72
N GLY A 200 -3.61 -3.58 -3.39
CA GLY A 200 -2.80 -2.78 -2.48
C GLY A 200 -2.73 -3.33 -1.05
N TYR A 201 -3.84 -3.92 -0.56
CA TYR A 201 -3.86 -4.62 0.72
C TYR A 201 -2.97 -5.86 0.69
N PHE A 202 -3.14 -6.73 -0.31
CA PHE A 202 -2.38 -7.97 -0.45
C PHE A 202 -0.88 -7.69 -0.67
N LYS A 203 -0.50 -6.70 -1.49
CA LYS A 203 0.89 -6.24 -1.63
C LYS A 203 1.50 -5.87 -0.26
N LYS A 204 0.78 -5.10 0.57
CA LYS A 204 1.23 -4.76 1.94
C LYS A 204 1.33 -5.98 2.87
N GLN A 205 0.59 -7.04 2.59
CA GLN A 205 0.68 -8.31 3.30
C GLN A 205 1.76 -9.24 2.71
N GLY A 206 2.59 -8.79 1.78
CA GLY A 206 3.66 -9.59 1.19
C GLY A 206 3.19 -10.55 0.10
N PHE A 207 2.10 -10.22 -0.59
CA PHE A 207 1.71 -10.90 -1.82
C PHE A 207 2.33 -10.21 -3.04
N THR A 208 2.67 -10.99 -4.06
CA THR A 208 3.15 -10.53 -5.37
C THR A 208 2.28 -11.12 -6.47
N LYS A 209 2.25 -10.46 -7.64
CA LYS A 209 1.61 -11.00 -8.86
C LYS A 209 2.43 -12.15 -9.48
N GLU A 210 3.71 -12.24 -9.13
CA GLU A 210 4.61 -13.28 -9.63
C GLU A 210 4.38 -14.60 -8.88
N ILE A 211 3.89 -15.60 -9.61
CA ILE A 211 3.62 -16.93 -9.05
C ILE A 211 4.85 -17.81 -9.23
N THR A 212 5.64 -17.96 -8.16
CA THR A 212 6.85 -18.79 -8.13
C THR A 212 6.56 -20.25 -7.77
N LEU A 213 5.35 -20.56 -7.28
CA LEU A 213 4.94 -21.93 -6.99
C LEU A 213 4.69 -22.71 -8.29
N ASP A 214 5.28 -23.91 -8.40
CA ASP A 214 5.17 -24.76 -9.58
C ASP A 214 3.71 -24.94 -10.05
N LYS A 215 3.43 -24.64 -11.32
CA LYS A 215 2.08 -24.72 -11.90
C LYS A 215 1.34 -26.03 -11.57
N PRO A 216 1.94 -27.24 -11.68
CA PRO A 216 1.24 -28.49 -11.35
C PRO A 216 0.78 -28.62 -9.89
N LYS A 217 1.35 -27.82 -8.97
CA LYS A 217 0.94 -27.83 -7.55
C LYS A 217 -0.39 -27.13 -7.33
N TRP A 218 -0.77 -26.15 -8.14
CA TRP A 218 -1.95 -25.31 -7.85
C TRP A 218 -2.93 -25.17 -9.02
N MET A 219 -2.47 -25.34 -10.26
CA MET A 219 -3.31 -25.21 -11.45
C MET A 219 -4.40 -26.29 -11.45
N GLY A 220 -5.66 -25.87 -11.61
CA GLY A 220 -6.84 -26.74 -11.53
C GLY A 220 -7.33 -27.05 -10.11
N TYR A 221 -6.62 -26.61 -9.06
CA TYR A 221 -7.02 -26.80 -7.66
C TYR A 221 -7.76 -25.58 -7.08
N ILE A 222 -7.31 -24.39 -7.45
CA ILE A 222 -7.91 -23.12 -7.03
C ILE A 222 -9.01 -22.69 -8.01
N LYS A 223 -9.88 -21.79 -7.58
CA LYS A 223 -10.93 -21.24 -8.42
C LYS A 223 -10.46 -19.98 -9.14
N ASP A 224 -10.75 -19.91 -10.43
CA ASP A 224 -10.50 -18.73 -11.25
C ASP A 224 -11.70 -17.79 -11.12
N TYR A 225 -11.42 -16.51 -10.88
CA TYR A 225 -12.43 -15.47 -10.77
C TYR A 225 -12.23 -14.44 -11.88
N GLU A 226 -13.28 -14.22 -12.67
CA GLU A 226 -13.27 -13.24 -13.74
C GLU A 226 -12.95 -11.83 -13.19
N GLY A 227 -11.96 -11.17 -13.77
CA GLY A 227 -11.50 -9.84 -13.33
C GLY A 227 -10.70 -9.84 -12.02
N GLY A 228 -10.34 -11.01 -11.48
CA GLY A 228 -9.41 -11.14 -10.37
C GLY A 228 -7.96 -11.26 -10.84
N THR A 229 -7.02 -10.66 -10.12
CA THR A 229 -5.58 -10.86 -10.31
C THR A 229 -5.08 -11.95 -9.37
N ILE A 230 -4.49 -13.02 -9.91
CA ILE A 230 -3.84 -14.05 -9.08
C ILE A 230 -2.62 -13.45 -8.35
N MET A 231 -2.49 -13.73 -7.07
CA MET A 231 -1.38 -13.27 -6.24
C MET A 231 -0.89 -14.38 -5.31
N GLN A 232 0.42 -14.42 -5.09
CA GLN A 232 1.10 -15.36 -4.20
C GLN A 232 1.76 -14.66 -3.02
N CYS A 233 1.59 -15.19 -1.81
CA CYS A 233 2.42 -14.86 -0.65
C CYS A 233 3.26 -16.08 -0.24
N SER A 234 4.58 -15.93 -0.24
CA SER A 234 5.50 -16.91 0.33
C SER A 234 5.88 -16.48 1.75
N MET A 235 5.56 -17.31 2.74
CA MET A 235 5.83 -16.99 4.13
C MET A 235 7.30 -17.18 4.49
N LEU A 236 7.81 -16.34 5.40
CA LEU A 236 9.17 -16.46 5.92
C LEU A 236 9.22 -17.56 6.98
N PRO A 237 10.15 -18.53 6.93
CA PRO A 237 10.14 -19.68 7.84
C PRO A 237 10.30 -19.32 9.31
N LYS A 238 11.25 -18.43 9.64
CA LYS A 238 11.67 -18.18 11.04
C LYS A 238 10.89 -17.07 11.76
N ILE A 239 10.05 -16.31 11.04
CA ILE A 239 9.34 -15.18 11.64
C ILE A 239 8.05 -15.62 12.33
N ARG A 240 7.73 -14.96 13.45
CA ARG A 240 6.37 -14.85 13.98
C ARG A 240 5.78 -13.50 13.56
N TYR A 241 4.79 -13.50 12.67
CA TYR A 241 4.24 -12.31 12.05
C TYR A 241 3.59 -11.35 13.05
N LEU A 242 2.97 -11.87 14.12
CA LEU A 242 2.45 -11.04 15.22
C LEU A 242 3.55 -10.23 15.94
N GLU A 243 4.79 -10.72 15.93
CA GLU A 243 5.94 -10.04 16.56
C GLU A 243 6.82 -9.29 15.57
N SER A 244 6.45 -9.27 14.28
CA SER A 244 7.25 -8.68 13.20
C SER A 244 7.64 -7.22 13.47
N GLY A 245 6.72 -6.40 13.99
CA GLY A 245 7.01 -5.01 14.35
C GLY A 245 8.11 -4.87 15.40
N ARG A 246 8.06 -5.68 16.47
CA ARG A 246 9.08 -5.70 17.53
C ARG A 246 10.41 -6.24 17.01
N MET A 247 10.38 -7.27 16.17
CA MET A 247 11.59 -7.84 15.55
C MET A 247 12.29 -6.81 14.67
N LEU A 248 11.55 -6.10 13.79
CA LEU A 248 12.10 -5.06 12.93
C LEU A 248 12.70 -3.90 13.74
N LEU A 249 12.10 -3.54 14.87
CA LEU A 249 12.66 -2.52 15.78
C LEU A 249 14.00 -2.96 16.36
N LYS A 250 14.09 -4.21 16.84
CA LYS A 250 15.36 -4.77 17.34
C LYS A 250 16.43 -4.81 16.26
N GLN A 251 16.06 -5.21 15.04
CA GLN A 251 16.98 -5.20 13.89
C GLN A 251 17.45 -3.79 13.55
N LYS A 252 16.54 -2.81 13.49
CA LYS A 252 16.88 -1.40 13.27
C LYS A 252 17.81 -0.85 14.35
N ALA A 253 17.52 -1.17 15.62
CA ALA A 253 18.36 -0.77 16.76
C ALA A 253 19.78 -1.35 16.65
N ALA A 254 19.92 -2.64 16.30
CA ALA A 254 21.21 -3.28 16.10
C ALA A 254 22.01 -2.64 14.95
N VAL A 255 21.36 -2.37 13.81
CA VAL A 255 21.98 -1.65 12.69
C VAL A 255 22.42 -0.25 13.10
N HIS A 256 21.56 0.51 13.80
CA HIS A 256 21.88 1.85 14.29
C HIS A 256 23.01 1.85 15.34
N ALA A 257 23.12 0.82 16.17
CA ALA A 257 24.24 0.68 17.10
C ALA A 257 25.56 0.48 16.34
N LYS A 258 25.56 -0.37 15.31
CA LYS A 258 26.74 -0.57 14.46
C LYS A 258 27.12 0.69 13.67
N ILE A 259 26.13 1.41 13.13
CA ILE A 259 26.34 2.69 12.45
C ILE A 259 26.97 3.68 13.44
N ARG A 260 26.44 3.84 14.65
CA ARG A 260 26.99 4.77 15.65
C ARG A 260 28.43 4.44 16.07
N ALA A 261 28.80 3.16 16.08
CA ALA A 261 30.17 2.77 16.42
C ALA A 261 31.23 3.18 15.38
N VAL A 262 30.82 3.53 14.14
CA VAL A 262 31.73 3.90 13.05
C VAL A 262 31.46 5.29 12.46
N SER A 263 30.22 5.77 12.54
CA SER A 263 29.76 7.00 11.95
C SER A 263 29.88 8.14 12.96
N LYS A 264 30.43 9.27 12.52
CA LYS A 264 30.46 10.52 13.28
C LYS A 264 29.30 11.47 12.91
N SER A 265 28.29 10.99 12.19
CA SER A 265 27.21 11.83 11.67
C SER A 265 26.32 12.46 12.75
N TYR A 266 26.44 12.05 14.02
CA TYR A 266 25.75 12.65 15.16
C TYR A 266 26.51 13.84 15.77
N GLU A 267 27.77 14.07 15.37
CA GLU A 267 28.54 15.23 15.82
C GLU A 267 27.93 16.50 15.21
N VAL A 268 27.45 17.40 16.07
CA VAL A 268 26.90 18.68 15.63
C VAL A 268 28.04 19.68 15.50
N HIS A 269 28.45 19.97 14.26
CA HIS A 269 29.47 20.97 13.99
C HIS A 269 28.89 22.39 14.04
N GLN A 270 29.64 23.31 14.65
CA GLN A 270 29.29 24.73 14.67
C GLN A 270 29.38 25.34 13.27
N PRO A 271 28.56 26.36 12.94
CA PRO A 271 28.65 27.01 11.65
C PRO A 271 30.02 27.66 11.45
N PRO A 272 30.55 27.68 10.21
CA PRO A 272 31.80 28.35 9.86
C PRO A 272 31.87 29.79 10.39
N LYS A 273 33.03 30.18 10.91
CA LYS A 273 33.27 31.52 11.48
C LYS A 273 32.95 32.64 10.49
N ALA A 274 33.18 32.42 9.19
CA ALA A 274 32.90 33.37 8.12
C ALA A 274 31.40 33.75 8.02
N TRP A 275 30.50 32.91 8.52
CA TRP A 275 29.05 33.15 8.47
C TRP A 275 28.51 33.88 9.71
N ARG A 276 29.30 34.05 10.78
CA ARG A 276 28.83 34.69 12.03
C ARG A 276 28.36 36.14 11.88
N ASN A 277 28.95 36.87 10.92
CA ASN A 277 28.72 38.30 10.72
C ASN A 277 27.84 38.61 9.50
N THR A 278 27.24 37.60 8.86
CA THR A 278 26.36 37.81 7.69
C THR A 278 25.01 38.35 8.13
N LYS A 279 24.58 39.47 7.54
CA LYS A 279 23.26 40.07 7.85
C LYS A 279 22.15 39.28 7.17
N ALA A 280 20.97 39.23 7.81
CA ALA A 280 19.78 38.61 7.23
C ALA A 280 19.45 39.25 5.86
N GLY A 281 19.32 38.41 4.82
CA GLY A 281 19.07 38.85 3.45
C GLY A 281 20.31 39.06 2.57
N GLN A 282 21.53 38.98 3.12
CA GLN A 282 22.76 38.94 2.32
C GLN A 282 23.17 37.49 2.00
N PRO A 283 23.70 37.22 0.79
CA PRO A 283 24.19 35.89 0.45
C PRO A 283 25.34 35.48 1.38
N LEU A 284 25.34 34.20 1.79
CA LEU A 284 26.42 33.66 2.60
C LEU A 284 27.73 33.64 1.80
N PRO A 285 28.87 34.00 2.41
CA PRO A 285 30.18 33.83 1.80
C PRO A 285 30.40 32.38 1.37
N GLU A 286 30.87 32.18 0.12
CA GLU A 286 31.25 30.88 -0.39
C GLU A 286 32.48 30.36 0.38
N ILE A 287 32.43 29.07 0.76
CA ILE A 287 33.51 28.40 1.49
C ILE A 287 33.84 27.13 0.72
N ASP A 288 35.13 26.89 0.50
CA ASP A 288 35.61 25.62 -0.03
C ASP A 288 35.27 24.49 0.95
N PRO A 289 34.44 23.50 0.58
CA PRO A 289 34.10 22.40 1.47
C PRO A 289 35.32 21.58 1.93
N LEU A 290 36.40 21.53 1.13
CA LEU A 290 37.63 20.83 1.49
C LEU A 290 38.46 21.55 2.55
N SER A 291 38.20 22.84 2.80
CA SER A 291 38.81 23.59 3.89
C SER A 291 38.20 23.23 5.26
N ILE A 292 37.08 22.51 5.29
CA ILE A 292 36.42 22.06 6.52
C ILE A 292 36.92 20.65 6.85
N GLU A 293 37.74 20.51 7.89
CA GLU A 293 38.37 19.24 8.28
C GLU A 293 37.37 18.09 8.44
N ALA A 294 36.20 18.37 9.03
CA ALA A 294 35.13 17.38 9.20
C ALA A 294 34.60 16.86 7.85
N ILE A 295 34.36 17.75 6.87
CA ILE A 295 33.90 17.37 5.53
C ILE A 295 34.99 16.57 4.81
N LYS A 296 36.24 17.04 4.86
CA LYS A 296 37.38 16.33 4.29
C LYS A 296 37.52 14.91 4.88
N ALA A 297 37.34 14.75 6.18
CA ALA A 297 37.42 13.45 6.86
C ALA A 297 36.31 12.47 6.46
N THR A 298 35.18 12.94 5.92
CA THR A 298 34.13 12.06 5.38
C THR A 298 34.49 11.43 4.02
N GLY A 299 35.58 11.87 3.39
CA GLY A 299 35.90 11.50 2.01
C GLY A 299 35.00 12.18 0.99
N TRP A 300 34.37 13.29 1.37
CA TRP A 300 33.53 14.10 0.47
C TRP A 300 34.33 14.55 -0.76
N SER A 301 33.69 14.47 -1.93
CA SER A 301 34.23 15.00 -3.18
C SER A 301 33.14 15.79 -3.91
N PRO A 302 33.53 16.77 -4.75
CA PRO A 302 32.59 17.50 -5.60
C PRO A 302 31.75 16.57 -6.48
N ASP A 303 32.32 15.47 -6.98
CA ASP A 303 31.61 14.50 -7.82
C ASP A 303 30.53 13.74 -7.04
N MET A 304 30.82 13.33 -5.79
CA MET A 304 29.82 12.69 -4.92
C MET A 304 28.66 13.62 -4.59
N ASP A 305 28.94 14.90 -4.38
CA ASP A 305 27.93 15.92 -4.10
C ASP A 305 27.09 16.24 -5.33
N ALA A 306 27.72 16.36 -6.50
CA ALA A 306 27.01 16.49 -7.78
C ALA A 306 26.04 15.32 -7.99
N LEU A 307 26.49 14.07 -7.75
CA LEU A 307 25.65 12.88 -7.84
C LEU A 307 24.54 12.86 -6.78
N ALA A 308 24.80 13.32 -5.56
CA ALA A 308 23.80 13.38 -4.50
C ALA A 308 22.70 14.43 -4.75
N ARG A 309 23.06 15.54 -5.40
CA ARG A 309 22.14 16.61 -5.81
C ARG A 309 21.38 16.28 -7.10
N GLN A 310 21.82 15.29 -7.87
CA GLN A 310 21.04 14.82 -9.01
C GLN A 310 19.68 14.33 -8.50
N PRO A 311 18.58 14.81 -9.09
CA PRO A 311 17.26 14.28 -8.78
C PRO A 311 17.27 12.78 -9.05
N ARG A 312 17.04 11.96 -8.01
CA ARG A 312 17.01 10.49 -8.15
C ARG A 312 15.84 9.98 -8.99
N ARG A 313 14.80 10.82 -9.13
CA ARG A 313 13.60 10.57 -9.91
C ARG A 313 13.13 11.87 -10.53
N ASN A 314 12.41 11.78 -11.64
CA ASN A 314 11.68 12.91 -12.20
C ASN A 314 10.86 13.63 -11.09
N PRO A 315 10.94 14.97 -10.94
CA PRO A 315 10.08 15.72 -10.02
C PRO A 315 8.58 15.40 -10.16
N SER A 316 8.15 15.02 -11.36
CA SER A 316 6.77 14.61 -11.68
C SER A 316 6.45 13.16 -11.33
N HIS A 317 7.41 12.34 -10.89
CA HIS A 317 7.25 10.88 -10.67
C HIS A 317 6.06 10.56 -9.76
N SER A 318 5.93 11.27 -8.64
CA SER A 318 4.81 11.05 -7.70
C SER A 318 3.45 11.44 -8.30
N LEU A 319 3.42 12.47 -9.15
CA LEU A 319 2.19 12.91 -9.82
C LEU A 319 1.82 11.91 -10.93
N LEU A 320 2.80 11.44 -11.71
CA LEU A 320 2.62 10.41 -12.74
C LEU A 320 2.15 9.08 -12.12
N LEU A 321 2.68 8.71 -10.95
CA LEU A 321 2.23 7.52 -10.21
C LEU A 321 0.77 7.66 -9.76
N GLY A 322 0.38 8.84 -9.29
CA GLY A 322 -1.02 9.14 -8.95
C GLY A 322 -1.94 9.07 -10.16
N LEU A 323 -1.52 9.65 -11.30
CA LEU A 323 -2.23 9.61 -12.57
C LEU A 323 -2.40 8.16 -13.07
N LEU A 324 -1.32 7.38 -13.11
CA LEU A 324 -1.34 5.99 -13.52
C LEU A 324 -2.28 5.15 -12.64
N SER A 325 -2.21 5.33 -11.32
CA SER A 325 -3.10 4.63 -10.39
C SER A 325 -4.57 4.99 -10.61
N ALA A 326 -4.89 6.24 -10.94
CA ALA A 326 -6.24 6.66 -11.26
C ALA A 326 -6.74 6.01 -12.56
N LEU A 327 -5.88 5.93 -13.58
CA LEU A 327 -6.19 5.26 -14.84
C LEU A 327 -6.41 3.76 -14.62
N GLN A 328 -5.53 3.05 -13.91
CA GLN A 328 -5.65 1.62 -13.62
C GLN A 328 -6.91 1.26 -12.80
N THR A 329 -7.40 2.16 -11.96
CA THR A 329 -8.60 1.94 -11.13
C THR A 329 -9.90 2.37 -11.81
N SER A 330 -9.84 2.98 -12.99
CA SER A 330 -11.02 3.35 -13.77
C SER A 330 -11.81 2.11 -14.16
N SER A 331 -13.14 2.19 -14.08
CA SER A 331 -14.04 1.11 -14.49
C SER A 331 -13.91 0.73 -15.98
N SER A 332 -13.32 1.61 -16.78
CA SER A 332 -13.09 1.42 -18.22
C SER A 332 -11.67 0.97 -18.55
N ALA A 333 -10.81 0.74 -17.55
CA ALA A 333 -9.43 0.35 -17.79
C ALA A 333 -9.24 -1.15 -18.06
N TRP A 334 -10.26 -1.98 -17.81
CA TRP A 334 -10.18 -3.45 -17.87
C TRP A 334 -9.50 -4.04 -19.11
N PRO A 335 -9.64 -3.51 -20.35
CA PRO A 335 -8.96 -4.11 -21.51
C PRO A 335 -7.53 -3.60 -21.71
N PHE A 336 -7.10 -2.61 -20.91
CA PHE A 336 -5.80 -1.94 -21.03
C PHE A 336 -4.90 -2.22 -19.82
N LEU A 337 -5.34 -3.04 -18.86
CA LEU A 337 -4.58 -3.33 -17.64
C LEU A 337 -3.35 -4.19 -17.90
N GLN A 338 -3.36 -5.01 -18.95
CA GLN A 338 -2.32 -5.97 -19.31
C GLN A 338 -2.12 -5.93 -20.84
N PRO A 339 -0.96 -6.41 -21.34
CA PRO A 339 -0.76 -6.60 -22.77
C PRO A 339 -1.83 -7.52 -23.36
N VAL A 340 -2.23 -7.26 -24.61
CA VAL A 340 -3.15 -8.15 -25.35
C VAL A 340 -2.50 -9.53 -25.52
N ASN A 341 -3.20 -10.61 -25.19
CA ASN A 341 -2.66 -11.96 -25.35
C ASN A 341 -2.66 -12.35 -26.85
N GLY A 342 -1.47 -12.51 -27.45
CA GLY A 342 -1.32 -12.91 -28.85
C GLY A 342 -1.79 -14.34 -29.16
N GLU A 343 -1.90 -15.21 -28.15
CA GLU A 343 -2.49 -16.55 -28.31
C GLU A 343 -4.03 -16.50 -28.36
N GLU A 344 -4.65 -15.47 -27.79
CA GLU A 344 -6.10 -15.28 -27.85
C GLU A 344 -6.50 -14.43 -29.06
N VAL A 345 -5.68 -13.44 -29.39
CA VAL A 345 -5.92 -12.48 -30.47
C VAL A 345 -4.76 -12.56 -31.48
N HIS A 346 -4.85 -13.54 -32.38
CA HIS A 346 -3.74 -13.99 -33.21
C HIS A 346 -3.21 -12.93 -34.19
N ASP A 347 -4.08 -12.10 -34.77
CA ASP A 347 -3.74 -11.05 -35.74
C ASP A 347 -3.38 -9.71 -35.08
N TYR A 348 -3.49 -9.59 -33.76
CA TYR A 348 -3.31 -8.31 -33.06
C TYR A 348 -1.94 -7.67 -33.33
N TYR A 349 -0.86 -8.45 -33.20
CA TYR A 349 0.51 -7.96 -33.40
C TYR A 349 0.91 -7.86 -34.88
N GLU A 350 0.09 -8.39 -35.79
CA GLU A 350 0.23 -8.14 -37.23
C GLU A 350 -0.32 -6.75 -37.59
N VAL A 351 -1.40 -6.32 -36.92
CA VAL A 351 -2.04 -5.03 -37.14
C VAL A 351 -1.39 -3.91 -36.30
N ILE A 352 -1.09 -4.18 -35.03
CA ILE A 352 -0.55 -3.21 -34.08
C ILE A 352 0.96 -3.42 -33.91
N LYS A 353 1.74 -2.44 -34.37
CA LYS A 353 3.21 -2.51 -34.39
C LYS A 353 3.88 -2.01 -33.11
N GLU A 354 3.24 -1.07 -32.42
CA GLU A 354 3.74 -0.47 -31.18
C GLU A 354 2.74 -0.71 -30.05
N PRO A 355 2.68 -1.92 -29.47
CA PRO A 355 1.74 -2.23 -28.41
C PRO A 355 2.08 -1.45 -27.13
N MET A 356 1.05 -1.06 -26.38
CA MET A 356 1.20 -0.41 -25.08
C MET A 356 0.01 -0.78 -24.18
N ASP A 357 0.24 -0.81 -22.87
CA ASP A 357 -0.75 -1.10 -21.85
C ASP A 357 -0.34 -0.49 -20.50
N LEU A 358 -1.29 -0.38 -19.56
CA LEU A 358 -1.08 0.28 -18.27
C LEU A 358 -0.09 -0.44 -17.35
N SER A 359 0.17 -1.74 -17.54
CA SER A 359 1.20 -2.44 -16.77
C SER A 359 2.60 -2.24 -17.36
N SER A 360 2.72 -2.15 -18.69
CA SER A 360 3.96 -1.72 -19.34
C SER A 360 4.32 -0.29 -18.94
N MET A 361 3.33 0.62 -18.88
CA MET A 361 3.52 1.97 -18.35
C MET A 361 3.95 1.98 -16.87
N GLU A 362 3.40 1.09 -16.03
CA GLU A 362 3.83 0.93 -14.62
C GLU A 362 5.32 0.56 -14.55
N GLN A 363 5.78 -0.37 -15.40
CA GLN A 363 7.19 -0.76 -15.46
C GLN A 363 8.10 0.38 -15.97
N LYS A 364 7.66 1.13 -17.00
CA LYS A 364 8.39 2.31 -17.50
C LYS A 364 8.55 3.36 -16.41
N LEU A 365 7.47 3.65 -15.67
CA LEU A 365 7.48 4.61 -14.58
C LEU A 365 8.35 4.16 -13.40
N ASP A 366 8.33 2.86 -13.04
CA ASP A 366 9.18 2.32 -11.97
C ASP A 366 10.68 2.40 -12.30
N LYS A 367 11.01 2.33 -13.59
CA LYS A 367 12.37 2.48 -14.14
C LYS A 367 12.74 3.92 -14.48
N ASP A 368 11.91 4.90 -14.13
CA ASP A 368 12.10 6.34 -14.40
C ASP A 368 12.28 6.65 -15.90
N GLN A 369 11.56 5.93 -16.78
CA GLN A 369 11.63 6.09 -18.25
C GLN A 369 10.64 7.12 -18.81
N TYR A 370 10.11 7.99 -17.95
CA TYR A 370 9.28 9.13 -18.34
C TYR A 370 10.00 10.41 -17.90
N ASP A 371 10.70 11.05 -18.83
CA ASP A 371 11.40 12.31 -18.58
C ASP A 371 10.42 13.46 -18.42
N THR A 372 9.31 13.41 -19.17
CA THR A 372 8.28 14.45 -19.17
C THR A 372 6.87 13.85 -18.99
N VAL A 373 5.90 14.70 -18.62
CA VAL A 373 4.49 14.28 -18.55
C VAL A 373 3.94 13.99 -19.95
N GLU A 374 4.46 14.66 -20.96
CA GLU A 374 4.16 14.46 -22.37
C GLU A 374 4.50 13.03 -22.82
N ASP A 375 5.62 12.46 -22.35
CA ASP A 375 5.98 11.08 -22.67
C ASP A 375 5.01 10.07 -22.06
N PHE A 376 4.50 10.35 -20.86
CA PHE A 376 3.43 9.57 -20.24
C PHE A 376 2.12 9.70 -21.03
N VAL A 377 1.75 10.92 -21.43
CA VAL A 377 0.53 11.19 -22.22
C VAL A 377 0.58 10.47 -23.57
N LYS A 378 1.73 10.51 -24.27
CA LYS A 378 1.92 9.80 -25.55
C LYS A 378 1.62 8.31 -25.41
N ASP A 379 2.09 7.66 -24.35
CA ASP A 379 1.83 6.22 -24.12
C ASP A 379 0.35 5.94 -23.83
N VAL A 380 -0.35 6.80 -23.07
CA VAL A 380 -1.81 6.64 -22.86
C VAL A 380 -2.56 6.82 -24.18
N LEU A 381 -2.21 7.83 -24.98
CA LEU A 381 -2.82 8.06 -26.29
C LEU A 381 -2.49 6.94 -27.27
N LEU A 382 -1.31 6.30 -27.16
CA LEU A 382 -0.94 5.11 -27.93
C LEU A 382 -1.87 3.93 -27.60
N ILE A 383 -2.19 3.68 -26.32
CA ILE A 383 -3.19 2.69 -25.90
C ILE A 383 -4.53 2.96 -26.60
N VAL A 384 -5.00 4.21 -26.55
CA VAL A 384 -6.29 4.62 -27.11
C VAL A 384 -6.30 4.47 -28.63
N ARG A 385 -5.24 4.90 -29.31
CA ARG A 385 -5.08 4.81 -30.77
C ARG A 385 -5.02 3.36 -31.23
N ASN A 386 -4.21 2.52 -30.59
CA ASN A 386 -4.14 1.10 -30.91
C ASN A 386 -5.50 0.42 -30.73
N CYS A 387 -6.21 0.75 -29.66
CA CYS A 387 -7.56 0.23 -29.43
C CYS A 387 -8.52 0.64 -30.56
N LYS A 388 -8.55 1.92 -30.94
CA LYS A 388 -9.41 2.44 -32.02
C LYS A 388 -8.98 1.96 -33.41
N ARG A 389 -7.69 1.68 -33.62
CA ARG A 389 -7.18 1.13 -34.89
C ARG A 389 -7.65 -0.31 -35.07
N TYR A 390 -7.53 -1.12 -34.03
CA TYR A 390 -7.89 -2.54 -34.08
C TYR A 390 -9.41 -2.77 -33.97
N ASN A 391 -10.11 -2.04 -33.10
CA ASN A 391 -11.52 -2.27 -32.80
C ASN A 391 -12.43 -1.26 -33.51
N ALA A 392 -13.63 -1.71 -33.90
CA ALA A 392 -14.67 -0.81 -34.41
C ALA A 392 -15.21 0.14 -33.31
N GLU A 393 -15.63 1.34 -33.68
CA GLU A 393 -16.05 2.39 -32.73
C GLU A 393 -17.27 2.01 -31.88
N THR A 394 -18.11 1.10 -32.37
CA THR A 394 -19.30 0.62 -31.68
C THR A 394 -18.98 -0.36 -30.54
N THR A 395 -17.76 -0.89 -30.50
CA THR A 395 -17.33 -1.92 -29.54
C THR A 395 -17.23 -1.37 -28.12
N PRO A 396 -17.40 -2.23 -27.09
CA PRO A 396 -17.10 -1.88 -25.71
C PRO A 396 -15.66 -1.38 -25.51
N TYR A 397 -14.71 -1.91 -26.29
CA TYR A 397 -13.29 -1.53 -26.25
C TYR A 397 -13.05 -0.09 -26.68
N ALA A 398 -13.61 0.33 -27.81
CA ALA A 398 -13.48 1.71 -28.29
C ALA A 398 -14.16 2.71 -27.33
N LYS A 399 -15.32 2.34 -26.76
CA LYS A 399 -15.99 3.13 -25.71
C LYS A 399 -15.14 3.24 -24.44
N ALA A 400 -14.46 2.15 -24.06
CA ALA A 400 -13.56 2.13 -22.92
C ALA A 400 -12.33 3.03 -23.14
N ALA A 401 -11.75 2.99 -24.36
CA ALA A 401 -10.61 3.83 -24.75
C ALA A 401 -10.96 5.33 -24.66
N ASN A 402 -12.12 5.73 -25.20
CA ASN A 402 -12.61 7.12 -25.11
C ASN A 402 -12.79 7.58 -23.65
N LYS A 403 -13.25 6.70 -22.78
CA LYS A 403 -13.39 7.01 -21.35
C LYS A 403 -12.03 7.13 -20.66
N LEU A 404 -11.08 6.26 -20.98
CA LEU A 404 -9.72 6.31 -20.44
C LEU A 404 -9.03 7.62 -20.82
N GLU A 405 -9.09 8.00 -22.09
CA GLU A 405 -8.58 9.28 -22.61
C GLU A 405 -9.20 10.48 -21.87
N LYS A 406 -10.53 10.47 -21.70
CA LYS A 406 -11.24 11.54 -20.98
C LYS A 406 -10.85 11.63 -19.52
N GLU A 407 -10.69 10.50 -18.83
CA GLU A 407 -10.24 10.46 -17.43
C GLU A 407 -8.80 10.96 -17.29
N MET A 408 -7.90 10.61 -18.22
CA MET A 408 -6.54 11.17 -18.27
C MET A 408 -6.57 12.70 -18.35
N TRP A 409 -7.27 13.27 -19.34
CA TRP A 409 -7.35 14.72 -19.52
C TRP A 409 -8.05 15.44 -18.38
N LYS A 410 -9.00 14.79 -17.72
CA LYS A 410 -9.60 15.31 -16.49
C LYS A 410 -8.56 15.40 -15.37
N LYS A 411 -7.77 14.35 -15.17
CA LYS A 411 -6.74 14.32 -14.14
C LYS A 411 -5.56 15.25 -14.40
N ILE A 412 -5.16 15.42 -15.66
CA ILE A 412 -4.13 16.38 -16.04
C ILE A 412 -4.54 17.81 -15.66
N ARG A 413 -5.80 18.19 -15.92
CA ARG A 413 -6.33 19.51 -15.56
C ARG A 413 -6.47 19.75 -14.05
N GLU A 414 -6.51 18.70 -13.23
CA GLU A 414 -6.51 18.82 -11.77
C GLU A 414 -5.13 19.20 -11.21
N VAL A 415 -4.06 19.08 -12.01
CA VAL A 415 -2.68 19.39 -11.63
C VAL A 415 -2.28 20.74 -12.23
N PRO A 416 -2.12 21.81 -11.43
CA PRO A 416 -1.80 23.14 -11.93
C PRO A 416 -0.52 23.18 -12.78
N GLU A 417 0.49 22.39 -12.42
CA GLU A 417 1.77 22.28 -13.11
C GLU A 417 1.65 21.74 -14.54
N TRP A 418 0.54 21.08 -14.89
CA TRP A 418 0.32 20.48 -16.21
C TRP A 418 -0.80 21.19 -16.99
N SER A 419 -1.27 22.33 -16.50
CA SER A 419 -2.36 23.10 -17.11
C SER A 419 -2.07 23.62 -18.52
N TYR A 420 -0.80 23.62 -18.94
CA TYR A 420 -0.38 24.01 -20.30
C TYR A 420 -0.56 22.88 -21.33
N LEU A 421 -0.81 21.64 -20.89
CA LEU A 421 -1.02 20.52 -21.80
C LEU A 421 -2.42 20.56 -22.40
N GLU A 422 -2.49 20.82 -23.69
CA GLU A 422 -3.74 20.81 -24.45
C GLU A 422 -3.83 19.55 -25.33
N PRO A 423 -5.01 18.91 -25.45
CA PRO A 423 -5.20 17.73 -26.30
C PRO A 423 -4.72 17.93 -27.75
N GLU A 424 -4.84 19.15 -28.28
CA GLU A 424 -4.46 19.53 -29.64
C GLU A 424 -2.94 19.49 -29.88
N SER A 425 -2.14 19.51 -28.81
CA SER A 425 -0.67 19.39 -28.90
C SER A 425 -0.19 17.96 -29.13
N PHE A 426 -1.10 16.98 -29.10
CA PHE A 426 -0.81 15.57 -29.33
C PHE A 426 -1.52 15.06 -30.58
N GLU A 427 -0.94 14.04 -31.20
CA GLU A 427 -1.55 13.37 -32.34
C GLU A 427 -2.94 12.82 -31.99
N SER A 428 -3.94 13.21 -32.79
CA SER A 428 -5.33 12.82 -32.58
C SER A 428 -5.49 11.30 -32.54
N THR A 429 -6.31 10.83 -31.59
CA THR A 429 -6.69 9.42 -31.49
C THR A 429 -7.86 9.06 -32.42
N ASN A 430 -8.43 10.02 -33.15
CA ASN A 430 -9.51 9.78 -34.10
C ASN A 430 -8.95 9.14 -35.39
N ARG A 431 -9.67 8.18 -35.95
CA ARG A 431 -9.32 7.56 -37.24
C ARG A 431 -9.27 8.66 -38.32
N LYS A 432 -8.18 8.71 -39.07
CA LYS A 432 -8.11 9.55 -40.28
C LYS A 432 -8.96 8.91 -41.39
N PRO A 433 -9.53 9.69 -42.32
CA PRO A 433 -10.31 9.14 -43.43
C PRO A 433 -9.53 8.15 -44.31
N GLU A 434 -8.21 8.28 -44.36
CA GLU A 434 -7.30 7.45 -45.17
C GLU A 434 -7.03 6.06 -44.56
N ASP A 435 -7.48 5.82 -43.32
CA ASP A 435 -7.33 4.55 -42.61
C ASP A 435 -8.52 3.58 -42.83
N GLN A 436 -9.45 3.91 -43.75
CA GLN A 436 -10.61 3.10 -44.16
C GLN A 436 -10.33 2.21 -45.35
#